data_AF-A0AAE3CJ08-F1
#
_entry.id   AF-A0AAE3CJ08-F1
#
_cell.length_a   1.000
_cell.length_b   1.000
_cell.length_c   1.000
_cell.angle_alpha   90.00
_cell.angle_beta   90.00
_cell.angle_gamma   90.00
#
_symmetry.space_group_name_H-M   'P 1'
#
loop_
_entity.id
_entity.type
_entity.pdbx_description
1 polymer ?
#
loop_
_entity_poly.entity_id
_entity_poly.type
_entity_poly.pdbx_seq_one_letter_code
_entity_poly.pdbx_strand_id
1 'polypeptide(L)'
;METAKIPLDVKPKEIEPVREAEKAPETNAPNPYEEKQKARQERYLLLAEKARAKALARLEQAKKMADVIPFGQPILAGHHSEHRDRRYRGRIHDTFGKGFKLLEKAEYYERRAKGVNGNAISADDPQAMEKLKAKIETLKAAQERMKAANAAIRKHQKEGPEAQQAALEALGFKPDQAKSLLTPDVMGNIGFASYSLTNNNANIRRLEERVKVLEKASSLEDRTTEFAWGKVRENKEINRIQFLFDEKPNADVRDLMKKSGFRWAPSEGAWQRQWTGSAIYAAREAIQNLEEWYPASRDREAPQPMPAPDQSPEHPAPSPSHDPAPVATIRGRDGTRYALSLREKDGEVLAKLEIAGGETAEAPLQPFRSAKIPDTEKLAARMELSDGRTLAVRLSPGNSGVEADLLSAEGTFNWKRLNDAPGKLRADGVNSPEAKWVAERLGVDVKVMQRPELAAGVGGYRAPEKTREQARGMDR
;
A
#
# COMPACT_ATOMS: atom_id res chain seq x y z
N MET A 1 35.70 -59.61 62.44
CA MET A 1 34.80 -60.32 61.51
C MET A 1 33.85 -59.26 60.97
N GLU A 2 33.75 -58.95 59.69
CA GLU A 2 34.30 -59.50 58.46
C GLU A 2 34.11 -58.39 57.41
N THR A 3 35.16 -58.06 56.66
CA THR A 3 35.14 -57.07 55.60
C THR A 3 34.38 -57.61 54.40
N ALA A 4 33.13 -57.19 54.18
CA ALA A 4 32.41 -57.46 52.94
C ALA A 4 32.76 -56.38 51.90
N LYS A 5 33.81 -56.67 51.10
CA LYS A 5 34.10 -55.99 49.83
C LYS A 5 32.97 -56.28 48.84
N ILE A 6 32.23 -55.26 48.43
CA ILE A 6 31.38 -55.32 47.24
C ILE A 6 32.28 -55.06 46.03
N PRO A 7 32.28 -55.93 44.99
CA PRO A 7 33.16 -55.78 43.85
C PRO A 7 32.74 -54.60 42.95
N LEU A 8 33.70 -53.70 42.75
CA LEU A 8 33.74 -52.70 41.69
C LEU A 8 33.94 -53.41 40.34
N ASP A 9 32.87 -53.67 39.60
CA ASP A 9 32.97 -53.85 38.16
C ASP A 9 31.64 -53.53 37.47
N VAL A 10 31.37 -52.23 37.27
CA VAL A 10 30.44 -51.76 36.25
C VAL A 10 31.22 -50.79 35.39
N LYS A 11 31.79 -51.33 34.30
CA LYS A 11 32.41 -50.53 33.24
C LYS A 11 31.41 -49.47 32.78
N PRO A 12 31.79 -48.19 32.67
CA PRO A 12 30.94 -47.18 32.07
C PRO A 12 30.63 -47.63 30.64
N LYS A 13 29.35 -47.64 30.29
CA LYS A 13 28.87 -47.91 28.93
C LYS A 13 29.50 -46.86 28.02
N GLU A 14 30.48 -47.26 27.23
CA GLU A 14 31.08 -46.41 26.19
C GLU A 14 29.93 -45.88 25.34
N ILE A 15 29.73 -44.57 25.39
CA ILE A 15 28.82 -43.87 24.50
C ILE A 15 29.51 -43.95 23.13
N GLU A 16 29.03 -44.84 22.27
CA GLU A 16 29.46 -44.85 20.88
C GLU A 16 29.33 -43.41 20.35
N PRO A 17 30.39 -42.84 19.73
CA PRO A 17 30.29 -41.53 19.14
C PRO A 17 29.12 -41.58 18.15
N VAL A 18 28.19 -40.64 18.31
CA VAL A 18 27.08 -40.43 17.38
C VAL A 18 27.69 -40.47 16.00
N ARG A 19 27.45 -41.55 15.25
CA ARG A 19 27.89 -41.66 13.86
C ARG A 19 27.33 -40.42 13.20
N GLU A 20 28.21 -39.49 12.81
CA GLU A 20 27.85 -38.40 11.92
C GLU A 20 27.17 -39.09 10.76
N ALA A 21 25.84 -38.94 10.70
CA ALA A 21 25.07 -39.45 9.59
C ALA A 21 25.69 -38.79 8.37
N GLU A 22 26.41 -39.57 7.56
CA GLU A 22 26.94 -39.15 6.28
C GLU A 22 25.77 -38.49 5.55
N LYS A 23 25.79 -37.16 5.48
CA LYS A 23 24.85 -36.40 4.67
C LYS A 23 25.01 -36.96 3.27
N ALA A 24 24.00 -37.69 2.80
CA ALA A 24 23.85 -38.04 1.40
C ALA A 24 24.18 -36.79 0.57
N PRO A 25 24.94 -36.92 -0.54
CA PRO A 25 25.41 -35.77 -1.29
C PRO A 25 24.22 -34.91 -1.66
N GLU A 26 24.08 -33.77 -0.95
CA GLU A 26 23.10 -32.75 -1.28
C GLU A 26 23.37 -32.39 -2.73
N THR A 27 22.49 -32.78 -3.63
CA THR A 27 22.56 -32.39 -5.02
C THR A 27 22.52 -30.88 -5.01
N ASN A 28 23.69 -30.28 -5.16
CA ASN A 28 23.94 -28.84 -5.12
C ASN A 28 23.41 -28.16 -6.40
N ALA A 29 22.31 -28.70 -6.95
CA ALA A 29 21.55 -28.09 -8.01
C ALA A 29 20.92 -26.82 -7.41
N PRO A 30 21.24 -25.63 -7.94
CA PRO A 30 20.71 -24.40 -7.40
C PRO A 30 19.18 -24.46 -7.47
N ASN A 31 18.53 -24.17 -6.35
CA ASN A 31 17.08 -24.06 -6.31
C ASN A 31 16.63 -22.96 -7.31
N PRO A 32 15.69 -23.23 -8.24
CA PRO A 32 15.27 -22.26 -9.25
C PRO A 32 14.81 -20.91 -8.67
N TYR A 33 14.28 -20.90 -7.45
CA TYR A 33 13.94 -19.66 -6.73
C TYR A 33 15.18 -18.84 -6.39
N GLU A 34 16.24 -19.49 -5.90
CA GLU A 34 17.50 -18.85 -5.52
C GLU A 34 18.26 -18.31 -6.72
N GLU A 35 18.24 -19.02 -7.85
CA GLU A 35 18.79 -18.51 -9.12
C GLU A 35 18.10 -17.22 -9.55
N LYS A 36 16.77 -17.17 -9.47
CA LYS A 36 16.00 -15.95 -9.78
C LYS A 36 16.37 -14.81 -8.83
N GLN A 37 16.58 -15.07 -7.55
CA GLN A 37 17.05 -14.04 -6.61
C GLN A 37 18.47 -13.58 -6.94
N LYS A 38 19.40 -14.51 -7.22
CA LYS A 38 20.78 -14.18 -7.62
C LYS A 38 20.81 -13.33 -8.89
N ALA A 39 20.12 -13.75 -9.95
CA ALA A 39 20.03 -12.98 -11.20
C ALA A 39 19.44 -11.58 -10.98
N ARG A 40 18.44 -11.46 -10.09
CA ARG A 40 17.87 -10.16 -9.72
C ARG A 40 18.88 -9.28 -8.95
N GLN A 41 19.63 -9.87 -8.02
CA GLN A 41 20.67 -9.19 -7.27
C GLN A 41 21.78 -8.70 -8.19
N GLU A 42 22.31 -9.57 -9.05
CA GLU A 42 23.33 -9.24 -10.05
C GLU A 42 22.86 -8.12 -10.97
N ARG A 43 21.61 -8.18 -11.46
CA ARG A 43 21.04 -7.11 -12.26
C ARG A 43 21.07 -5.76 -11.53
N TYR A 44 20.72 -5.71 -10.25
CA TYR A 44 20.81 -4.46 -9.48
C TYR A 44 22.25 -4.01 -9.27
N LEU A 45 23.19 -4.93 -9.02
CA LEU A 45 24.61 -4.60 -8.89
C LEU A 45 25.16 -4.01 -10.19
N LEU A 46 24.86 -4.62 -11.34
CA LEU A 46 25.24 -4.08 -12.66
C LEU A 46 24.65 -2.69 -12.90
N LEU A 47 23.42 -2.43 -12.46
CA LEU A 47 22.81 -1.09 -12.55
C LEU A 47 23.51 -0.09 -11.63
N ALA A 48 23.92 -0.51 -10.43
CA ALA A 48 24.68 0.31 -9.49
C ALA A 48 26.06 0.67 -10.06
N GLU A 49 26.80 -0.31 -10.58
CA GLU A 49 28.11 -0.11 -11.23
C GLU A 49 28.01 0.84 -12.41
N LYS A 50 27.01 0.66 -13.30
CA LYS A 50 26.78 1.58 -14.42
C LYS A 50 26.46 3.00 -13.94
N ALA A 51 25.70 3.15 -12.86
CA ALA A 51 25.41 4.45 -12.26
C ALA A 51 26.67 5.08 -11.64
N ARG A 52 27.49 4.31 -10.92
CA ARG A 52 28.78 4.73 -10.37
C ARG A 52 29.75 5.18 -11.45
N ALA A 53 29.93 4.38 -12.49
CA ALA A 53 30.82 4.72 -13.60
C ALA A 53 30.42 6.06 -14.25
N LYS A 54 29.12 6.27 -14.49
CA LYS A 54 28.60 7.55 -14.99
C LYS A 54 28.81 8.69 -13.99
N ALA A 55 28.64 8.43 -12.69
CA ALA A 55 28.88 9.43 -11.66
C ALA A 55 30.35 9.86 -11.63
N LEU A 56 31.28 8.91 -11.59
CA LEU A 56 32.72 9.17 -11.61
C LEU A 56 33.13 9.98 -12.83
N ALA A 57 32.66 9.62 -14.02
CA ALA A 57 32.91 10.40 -15.24
C ALA A 57 32.42 11.85 -15.14
N ARG A 58 31.25 12.08 -14.51
CA ARG A 58 30.70 13.43 -14.29
C ARG A 58 31.48 14.22 -13.23
N LEU A 59 31.90 13.57 -12.17
CA LEU A 59 32.72 14.18 -11.12
C LEU A 59 34.11 14.54 -11.67
N GLU A 60 34.71 13.66 -12.47
CA GLU A 60 35.98 13.93 -13.15
C GLU A 60 35.84 15.10 -14.13
N GLN A 61 34.74 15.15 -14.90
CA GLN A 61 34.44 16.29 -15.77
C GLN A 61 34.31 17.60 -14.97
N ALA A 62 33.58 17.58 -13.86
CA ALA A 62 33.40 18.75 -12.99
C ALA A 62 34.74 19.20 -12.37
N LYS A 63 35.59 18.23 -11.98
CA LYS A 63 36.95 18.49 -11.50
C LYS A 63 37.80 19.16 -12.57
N LYS A 64 37.83 18.63 -13.80
CA LYS A 64 38.55 19.25 -14.94
C LYS A 64 38.08 20.68 -15.22
N MET A 65 36.78 20.97 -15.05
CA MET A 65 36.26 22.33 -15.17
C MET A 65 36.69 23.22 -14.00
N ALA A 66 36.73 22.68 -12.78
CA ALA A 66 37.17 23.41 -11.60
C ALA A 66 38.67 23.74 -11.63
N ASP A 67 39.49 22.82 -12.14
CA ASP A 67 40.96 22.96 -12.22
C ASP A 67 41.40 24.15 -13.12
N VAL A 68 40.53 24.63 -14.01
CA VAL A 68 40.77 25.83 -14.84
C VAL A 68 40.78 27.11 -14.00
N ILE A 69 40.17 27.11 -12.82
CA ILE A 69 40.12 28.27 -11.92
C ILE A 69 41.27 28.13 -10.91
N PRO A 70 42.30 29.01 -10.96
CA PRO A 70 43.34 29.07 -9.94
C PRO A 70 42.75 29.15 -8.53
N PHE A 71 43.31 28.37 -7.62
CA PHE A 71 42.85 28.33 -6.24
C PHE A 71 42.94 29.72 -5.59
N GLY A 72 41.86 30.15 -4.94
CA GLY A 72 41.79 31.45 -4.26
C GLY A 72 41.45 32.64 -5.17
N GLN A 73 41.26 32.46 -6.48
CA GLN A 73 40.84 33.58 -7.35
C GLN A 73 39.41 34.04 -7.01
N PRO A 74 39.22 35.29 -6.54
CA PRO A 74 37.89 35.82 -6.23
C PRO A 74 37.10 36.14 -7.50
N ILE A 75 35.77 36.23 -7.38
CA ILE A 75 34.94 36.77 -8.46
C ILE A 75 35.17 38.28 -8.53
N LEU A 76 35.60 38.77 -9.69
CA LEU A 76 35.79 40.21 -9.92
C LEU A 76 34.43 40.89 -10.11
N ALA A 77 33.82 41.36 -9.02
CA ALA A 77 32.54 42.06 -9.05
C ALA A 77 32.65 43.41 -9.78
N GLY A 78 31.71 43.70 -10.68
CA GLY A 78 31.69 44.90 -11.52
C GLY A 78 32.57 44.83 -12.77
N HIS A 79 33.36 43.77 -12.96
CA HIS A 79 34.19 43.59 -14.15
C HIS A 79 33.39 42.95 -15.30
N HIS A 80 33.71 43.25 -16.57
CA HIS A 80 32.98 42.73 -17.73
C HIS A 80 32.96 41.18 -17.83
N SER A 81 33.88 40.50 -17.12
CA SER A 81 33.96 39.04 -17.05
C SER A 81 33.11 38.42 -15.94
N GLU A 82 32.56 39.21 -15.02
CA GLU A 82 31.85 38.74 -13.82
C GLU A 82 30.74 37.74 -14.16
N HIS A 83 29.84 38.11 -15.08
CA HIS A 83 28.70 37.26 -15.45
C HIS A 83 29.15 35.94 -16.06
N ARG A 84 30.21 35.94 -16.86
CA ARG A 84 30.76 34.73 -17.50
C ARG A 84 31.34 33.79 -16.45
N ASP A 85 32.08 34.35 -15.50
CA ASP A 85 32.75 33.63 -14.42
C ASP A 85 31.74 33.01 -13.43
N ARG A 86 30.71 33.78 -13.03
CA ARG A 86 29.58 33.25 -12.22
C ARG A 86 28.85 32.12 -12.93
N ARG A 87 28.54 32.27 -14.23
CA ARG A 87 27.90 31.20 -15.03
C ARG A 87 28.80 29.96 -15.13
N TYR A 88 30.11 30.13 -15.27
CA TYR A 88 31.05 29.01 -15.33
C TYR A 88 31.08 28.23 -14.01
N ARG A 89 31.23 28.92 -12.86
CA ARG A 89 31.14 28.30 -11.54
C ARG A 89 29.77 27.64 -11.28
N GLY A 90 28.68 28.25 -11.74
CA GLY A 90 27.35 27.64 -11.72
C GLY A 90 27.29 26.31 -12.48
N ARG A 91 27.87 26.25 -13.68
CA ARG A 91 27.96 24.99 -14.45
C ARG A 91 28.80 23.93 -13.75
N ILE A 92 29.90 24.30 -13.09
CA ILE A 92 30.71 23.38 -12.28
C ILE A 92 29.83 22.78 -11.17
N HIS A 93 29.15 23.63 -10.40
CA HIS A 93 28.25 23.22 -9.34
C HIS A 93 27.14 22.28 -9.84
N ASP A 94 26.47 22.63 -10.94
CA ASP A 94 25.42 21.78 -11.53
C ASP A 94 25.96 20.42 -12.01
N THR A 95 27.19 20.40 -12.52
CA THR A 95 27.84 19.16 -12.99
C THR A 95 28.20 18.25 -11.81
N PHE A 96 28.72 18.81 -10.72
CA PHE A 96 28.88 18.10 -9.45
C PHE A 96 27.53 17.56 -8.94
N GLY A 97 26.50 18.40 -8.89
CA GLY A 97 25.16 18.01 -8.46
C GLY A 97 24.59 16.85 -9.28
N LYS A 98 24.81 16.82 -10.60
CA LYS A 98 24.44 15.68 -11.45
C LYS A 98 25.24 14.42 -11.12
N GLY A 99 26.53 14.55 -10.83
CA GLY A 99 27.39 13.46 -10.39
C GLY A 99 26.92 12.84 -9.07
N PHE A 100 26.64 13.66 -8.06
CA PHE A 100 26.13 13.19 -6.76
C PHE A 100 24.77 12.50 -6.86
N LYS A 101 23.83 13.04 -7.67
CA LYS A 101 22.55 12.36 -7.95
C LYS A 101 22.73 10.96 -8.56
N LEU A 102 23.78 10.76 -9.36
CA LEU A 102 24.10 9.43 -9.91
C LEU A 102 24.72 8.51 -8.86
N LEU A 103 25.47 9.03 -7.89
CA LEU A 103 25.94 8.25 -6.74
C LEU A 103 24.78 7.81 -5.84
N GLU A 104 23.85 8.72 -5.51
CA GLU A 104 22.63 8.37 -4.77
C GLU A 104 21.83 7.27 -5.50
N LYS A 105 21.77 7.34 -6.82
CA LYS A 105 21.15 6.31 -7.66
C LYS A 105 21.89 4.97 -7.59
N ALA A 106 23.21 4.97 -7.53
CA ALA A 106 23.98 3.75 -7.34
C ALA A 106 23.73 3.12 -5.96
N GLU A 107 23.79 3.93 -4.91
CA GLU A 107 23.49 3.49 -3.54
C GLU A 107 22.07 2.93 -3.42
N TYR A 108 21.11 3.55 -4.11
CA TYR A 108 19.75 3.03 -4.21
C TYR A 108 19.75 1.60 -4.77
N TYR A 109 20.43 1.34 -5.89
CA TYR A 109 20.47 0.01 -6.48
C TYR A 109 21.23 -1.00 -5.62
N GLU A 110 22.30 -0.60 -4.93
CA GLU A 110 23.00 -1.46 -3.97
C GLU A 110 22.13 -1.83 -2.78
N ARG A 111 21.39 -0.85 -2.23
CA ARG A 111 20.43 -1.11 -1.16
C ARG A 111 19.36 -2.09 -1.61
N ARG A 112 18.88 -1.94 -2.86
CA ARG A 112 17.94 -2.89 -3.47
C ARG A 112 18.54 -4.27 -3.65
N ALA A 113 19.80 -4.37 -4.10
CA ALA A 113 20.53 -5.64 -4.24
C ALA A 113 20.67 -6.36 -2.89
N LYS A 114 21.10 -5.65 -1.85
CA LYS A 114 21.20 -6.20 -0.47
C LYS A 114 19.84 -6.66 0.06
N GLY A 115 18.76 -5.99 -0.32
CA GLY A 115 17.39 -6.35 0.08
C GLY A 115 16.77 -7.53 -0.67
N VAL A 116 17.40 -8.04 -1.74
CA VAL A 116 16.84 -9.17 -2.54
C VAL A 116 16.83 -10.46 -1.70
N ASN A 117 17.93 -10.77 -1.03
CA ASN A 117 18.04 -11.92 -0.12
C ASN A 117 17.72 -11.54 1.33
N GLY A 118 16.61 -10.81 1.54
CA GLY A 118 16.18 -10.47 2.90
C GLY A 118 15.97 -11.73 3.75
N ASN A 119 16.06 -11.59 5.08
CA ASN A 119 15.91 -12.69 6.06
C ASN A 119 14.52 -13.39 6.06
N ALA A 120 13.63 -13.01 5.14
CA ALA A 120 12.32 -13.57 4.97
C ALA A 120 12.38 -14.77 4.01
N ILE A 121 12.04 -15.95 4.52
CA ILE A 121 11.83 -17.15 3.70
C ILE A 121 10.56 -16.90 2.89
N SER A 122 10.59 -17.03 1.56
CA SER A 122 9.41 -16.85 0.69
C SER A 122 8.52 -18.10 0.67
N ALA A 123 7.25 -17.97 0.31
CA ALA A 123 6.38 -19.13 0.05
C ALA A 123 6.62 -19.75 -1.33
N ASP A 124 7.16 -18.96 -2.27
CA ASP A 124 7.48 -19.42 -3.63
C ASP A 124 8.82 -20.19 -3.71
N ASP A 125 9.51 -20.38 -2.57
CA ASP A 125 10.71 -21.20 -2.47
C ASP A 125 10.30 -22.67 -2.25
N PRO A 126 10.68 -23.62 -3.14
CA PRO A 126 10.40 -25.05 -2.97
C PRO A 126 10.86 -25.62 -1.62
N GLN A 127 11.94 -25.09 -1.05
CA GLN A 127 12.50 -25.49 0.24
C GLN A 127 12.03 -24.61 1.41
N ALA A 128 11.01 -23.77 1.20
CA ALA A 128 10.49 -22.87 2.23
C ALA A 128 10.12 -23.60 3.53
N MET A 129 9.49 -24.76 3.39
CA MET A 129 9.04 -25.60 4.49
C MET A 129 10.20 -26.12 5.34
N GLU A 130 11.24 -26.65 4.71
CA GLU A 130 12.43 -27.15 5.38
C GLU A 130 13.18 -26.01 6.09
N LYS A 131 13.37 -24.88 5.40
CA LYS A 131 14.02 -23.68 5.96
C LYS A 131 13.23 -23.12 7.15
N LEU A 132 11.90 -23.14 7.11
CA LEU A 132 11.05 -22.71 8.23
C LEU A 132 11.12 -23.67 9.41
N LYS A 133 11.08 -24.99 9.18
CA LYS A 133 11.22 -26.01 10.23
C LYS A 133 12.60 -25.90 10.90
N ALA A 134 13.68 -25.82 10.13
CA ALA A 134 15.03 -25.59 10.66
C ALA A 134 15.10 -24.30 11.50
N LYS A 135 14.50 -23.20 11.03
CA LYS A 135 14.45 -21.96 11.79
C LYS A 135 13.67 -22.10 13.09
N ILE A 136 12.54 -22.79 13.10
CA ILE A 136 11.78 -23.07 14.32
C ILE A 136 12.63 -23.85 15.32
N GLU A 137 13.34 -24.90 14.88
CA GLU A 137 14.22 -25.68 15.75
C GLU A 137 15.35 -24.83 16.35
N THR A 138 15.98 -23.95 15.56
CA THR A 138 16.98 -23.02 16.10
C THR A 138 16.41 -22.07 17.15
N LEU A 139 15.18 -21.58 16.97
CA LEU A 139 14.52 -20.69 17.92
C LEU A 139 14.08 -21.45 19.19
N LYS A 140 13.64 -22.70 19.07
CA LYS A 140 13.32 -23.59 20.20
C LYS A 140 14.57 -23.90 21.01
N ALA A 141 15.67 -24.27 20.36
CA ALA A 141 16.95 -24.49 21.03
C ALA A 141 17.43 -23.21 21.76
N ALA A 142 17.30 -22.03 21.12
CA ALA A 142 17.61 -20.76 21.76
C ALA A 142 16.69 -20.47 22.95
N GLN A 143 15.39 -20.80 22.86
CA GLN A 143 14.43 -20.63 23.95
C GLN A 143 14.82 -21.46 25.16
N GLU A 144 15.11 -22.75 24.96
CA GLU A 144 15.49 -23.65 26.05
C GLU A 144 16.84 -23.25 26.65
N ARG A 145 17.80 -22.84 25.82
CA ARG A 145 19.09 -22.29 26.28
C ARG A 145 18.90 -21.06 27.17
N MET A 146 18.05 -20.12 26.79
CA MET A 146 17.74 -18.92 27.59
C MET A 146 17.03 -19.27 28.91
N LYS A 147 16.07 -20.21 28.88
CA LYS A 147 15.37 -20.68 30.09
C LYS A 147 16.33 -21.38 31.05
N ALA A 148 17.16 -22.29 30.54
CA ALA A 148 18.16 -23.01 31.34
C ALA A 148 19.14 -22.06 32.01
N ALA A 149 19.64 -21.06 31.28
CA ALA A 149 20.50 -20.01 31.82
C ALA A 149 19.81 -19.24 32.96
N ASN A 150 18.57 -18.77 32.75
CA ASN A 150 17.83 -18.05 33.79
C ASN A 150 17.50 -18.93 35.00
N ALA A 151 17.23 -20.22 34.79
CA ALA A 151 17.02 -21.18 35.87
C ALA A 151 18.30 -21.39 36.69
N ALA A 152 19.45 -21.54 36.02
CA ALA A 152 20.76 -21.67 36.67
C ALA A 152 21.10 -20.42 37.51
N ILE A 153 20.92 -19.22 36.94
CA ILE A 153 21.17 -17.95 37.66
C ILE A 153 20.32 -17.87 38.93
N ARG A 154 19.02 -18.19 38.85
CA ARG A 154 18.13 -18.16 40.02
C ARG A 154 18.49 -19.21 41.06
N LYS A 155 18.87 -20.42 40.64
CA LYS A 155 19.23 -21.51 41.55
C LYS A 155 20.47 -21.18 42.39
N HIS A 156 21.49 -20.62 41.75
CA HIS A 156 22.78 -20.28 42.39
C HIS A 156 22.81 -18.84 42.96
N GLN A 157 21.67 -18.15 43.04
CA GLN A 157 21.59 -16.76 43.53
C GLN A 157 22.10 -16.59 44.96
N LYS A 158 21.90 -17.59 45.82
CA LYS A 158 22.35 -17.57 47.22
C LYS A 158 23.84 -17.93 47.38
N GLU A 159 24.42 -18.60 46.40
CA GLU A 159 25.80 -19.09 46.42
C GLU A 159 26.80 -18.03 45.90
N GLY A 160 26.29 -16.97 45.28
CA GLY A 160 27.09 -15.83 44.81
C GLY A 160 27.40 -15.86 43.31
N PRO A 161 27.99 -14.77 42.78
CA PRO A 161 28.20 -14.58 41.34
C PRO A 161 29.17 -15.59 40.71
N GLU A 162 30.17 -16.07 41.46
CA GLU A 162 31.12 -17.08 40.98
C GLU A 162 30.42 -18.43 40.72
N ALA A 163 29.51 -18.85 41.62
CA ALA A 163 28.72 -20.05 41.45
C ALA A 163 27.74 -19.93 40.27
N GLN A 164 27.12 -18.76 40.07
CA GLN A 164 26.27 -18.49 38.91
C GLN A 164 27.07 -18.53 37.60
N GLN A 165 28.29 -18.00 37.58
CA GLN A 165 29.15 -18.03 36.40
C GLN A 165 29.56 -19.47 36.06
N ALA A 166 29.99 -20.26 37.05
CA ALA A 166 30.34 -21.67 36.86
C ALA A 166 29.14 -22.48 36.33
N ALA A 167 27.93 -22.22 36.81
CA ALA A 167 26.72 -22.87 36.32
C ALA A 167 26.38 -22.51 34.86
N LEU A 168 26.63 -21.26 34.44
CA LEU A 168 26.47 -20.83 33.04
C LEU A 168 27.55 -21.44 32.13
N GLU A 169 28.80 -21.53 32.59
CA GLU A 169 29.88 -22.17 31.85
C GLU A 169 29.62 -23.67 31.65
N ALA A 170 29.08 -24.36 32.65
CA ALA A 170 28.63 -25.76 32.53
C ALA A 170 27.51 -25.95 31.48
N LEU A 171 26.68 -24.92 31.25
CA LEU A 171 25.67 -24.89 30.19
C LEU A 171 26.24 -24.51 28.80
N GLY A 172 27.56 -24.36 28.68
CA GLY A 172 28.25 -24.06 27.41
C GLY A 172 28.22 -22.59 27.02
N PHE A 173 28.01 -21.67 27.98
CA PHE A 173 28.26 -20.25 27.76
C PHE A 173 29.74 -19.94 27.90
N LYS A 174 30.26 -19.08 27.02
CA LYS A 174 31.63 -18.56 27.15
C LYS A 174 31.73 -17.67 28.42
N PRO A 175 32.90 -17.57 29.06
CA PRO A 175 33.06 -16.77 30.28
C PRO A 175 32.62 -15.32 30.10
N ASP A 176 32.91 -14.71 28.95
CA ASP A 176 32.48 -13.33 28.64
C ASP A 176 30.96 -13.20 28.54
N GLN A 177 30.29 -14.20 27.97
CA GLN A 177 28.83 -14.23 27.86
C GLN A 177 28.18 -14.45 29.23
N ALA A 178 28.75 -15.34 30.05
CA ALA A 178 28.28 -15.57 31.41
C ALA A 178 28.36 -14.28 32.24
N LYS A 179 29.50 -13.57 32.19
CA LYS A 179 29.66 -12.27 32.86
C LYS A 179 28.62 -11.24 32.38
N SER A 180 28.40 -11.13 31.07
CA SER A 180 27.39 -10.22 30.52
C SER A 180 25.95 -10.58 30.90
N LEU A 181 25.66 -11.85 31.19
CA LEU A 181 24.35 -12.25 31.69
C LEU A 181 24.20 -11.94 33.18
N LEU A 182 25.30 -11.88 33.92
CA LEU A 182 25.31 -11.55 35.35
C LEU A 182 25.31 -10.05 35.62
N THR A 183 25.75 -9.23 34.65
CA THR A 183 25.60 -7.78 34.74
C THR A 183 24.12 -7.39 34.70
N PRO A 184 23.60 -6.67 35.71
CA PRO A 184 22.21 -6.21 35.71
C PRO A 184 21.91 -5.32 34.51
N ASP A 185 20.71 -5.48 33.94
CA ASP A 185 20.22 -4.56 32.91
C ASP A 185 19.87 -3.17 33.50
N VAL A 186 19.43 -2.25 32.65
CA VAL A 186 19.02 -0.88 33.05
C VAL A 186 17.92 -0.89 34.13
N MET A 187 17.17 -1.99 34.24
CA MET A 187 16.09 -2.19 35.21
C MET A 187 16.51 -3.10 36.38
N GLY A 188 17.79 -3.44 36.50
CA GLY A 188 18.34 -4.30 37.56
C GLY A 188 18.07 -5.80 37.40
N ASN A 189 17.55 -6.26 36.25
CA ASN A 189 17.31 -7.67 36.01
C ASN A 189 18.60 -8.38 35.59
N ILE A 190 18.82 -9.58 36.11
CA ILE A 190 19.97 -10.42 35.81
C ILE A 190 19.52 -11.61 34.94
N GLY A 191 20.32 -11.95 33.94
CA GLY A 191 20.07 -12.99 32.96
C GLY A 191 19.38 -12.50 31.69
N PHE A 192 18.78 -13.42 30.94
CA PHE A 192 17.98 -13.07 29.78
C PHE A 192 16.70 -12.36 30.19
N ALA A 193 16.50 -11.16 29.65
CA ALA A 193 15.31 -10.36 29.91
C ALA A 193 14.01 -11.09 29.50
N SER A 194 12.95 -10.91 30.28
CA SER A 194 11.65 -11.57 30.10
C SER A 194 11.04 -11.31 28.72
N TYR A 195 11.16 -10.07 28.21
CA TYR A 195 10.65 -9.70 26.88
C TYR A 195 11.35 -10.48 25.77
N SER A 196 12.63 -10.87 25.92
CA SER A 196 13.36 -11.65 24.92
C SER A 196 12.78 -13.05 24.78
N LEU A 197 12.48 -13.70 25.91
CA LEU A 197 11.82 -15.01 25.95
C LEU A 197 10.40 -14.94 25.37
N THR A 198 9.63 -13.90 25.71
CA THR A 198 8.27 -13.70 25.20
C THR A 198 8.27 -13.47 23.69
N ASN A 199 9.15 -12.60 23.19
CA ASN A 199 9.27 -12.30 21.76
C ASN A 199 9.72 -13.52 20.97
N ASN A 200 10.68 -14.29 21.49
CA ASN A 200 11.13 -15.52 20.83
C ASN A 200 10.01 -16.57 20.76
N ASN A 201 9.26 -16.77 21.85
CA ASN A 201 8.10 -17.67 21.85
C ASN A 201 6.99 -17.22 20.90
N ALA A 202 6.72 -15.92 20.81
CA ALA A 202 5.77 -15.37 19.84
C ALA A 202 6.23 -15.64 18.40
N ASN A 203 7.53 -15.49 18.12
CA ASN A 203 8.11 -15.82 16.82
C ASN A 203 7.99 -17.31 16.47
N ILE A 204 8.25 -18.20 17.44
CA ILE A 204 8.07 -19.65 17.27
C ILE A 204 6.63 -19.95 16.85
N ARG A 205 5.63 -19.49 17.62
CA ARG A 205 4.21 -19.70 17.32
C ARG A 205 3.82 -19.18 15.95
N ARG A 206 4.26 -17.97 15.59
CA ARG A 206 4.00 -17.36 14.27
C ARG A 206 4.57 -18.20 13.13
N LEU A 207 5.78 -18.74 13.28
CA LEU A 207 6.41 -19.58 12.27
C LEU A 207 5.72 -20.95 12.18
N GLU A 208 5.32 -21.54 13.30
CA GLU A 208 4.55 -22.79 13.32
C GLU A 208 3.19 -22.63 12.62
N GLU A 209 2.47 -21.53 12.87
CA GLU A 209 1.23 -21.21 12.14
C GLU A 209 1.48 -21.06 10.64
N ARG A 210 2.57 -20.37 10.26
CA ARG A 210 2.96 -20.22 8.87
C ARG A 210 3.25 -21.56 8.19
N VAL A 211 3.93 -22.47 8.88
CA VAL A 211 4.20 -23.84 8.39
C VAL A 211 2.88 -24.57 8.15
N LYS A 212 1.92 -24.50 9.07
CA LYS A 212 0.59 -25.11 8.89
C LYS A 212 -0.16 -24.53 7.68
N VAL A 213 -0.08 -23.22 7.45
CA VAL A 213 -0.69 -22.59 6.28
C VAL A 213 -0.06 -23.10 4.98
N LEU A 214 1.27 -23.22 4.94
CA LEU A 214 1.98 -23.75 3.77
C LEU A 214 1.72 -25.25 3.56
N GLU A 215 1.58 -26.05 4.62
CA GLU A 215 1.19 -27.47 4.54
C GLU A 215 -0.22 -27.63 3.99
N LYS A 216 -1.17 -26.79 4.44
CA LYS A 216 -2.51 -26.76 3.85
C LYS A 216 -2.46 -26.38 2.38
N ALA A 217 -1.72 -25.33 2.03
CA ALA A 217 -1.55 -24.92 0.64
C ALA A 217 -0.89 -26.00 -0.23
N SER A 218 0.09 -26.75 0.30
CA SER A 218 0.74 -27.84 -0.42
C SER A 218 -0.13 -29.10 -0.52
N SER A 219 -1.15 -29.26 0.34
CA SER A 219 -2.14 -30.32 0.21
C SER A 219 -3.23 -30.05 -0.83
N LEU A 220 -3.41 -28.78 -1.25
CA LEU A 220 -4.37 -28.44 -2.29
C LEU A 220 -3.93 -29.02 -3.64
N GLU A 221 -4.90 -29.46 -4.43
CA GLU A 221 -4.70 -29.99 -5.77
C GLU A 221 -5.01 -28.91 -6.81
N ASP A 222 -4.44 -29.07 -8.02
CA ASP A 222 -4.78 -28.24 -9.15
C ASP A 222 -6.27 -28.39 -9.48
N ARG A 223 -6.98 -27.28 -9.56
CA ARG A 223 -8.40 -27.27 -9.93
C ARG A 223 -8.61 -26.41 -11.15
N THR A 224 -9.25 -26.97 -12.17
CA THR A 224 -9.74 -26.20 -13.32
C THR A 224 -11.26 -26.17 -13.25
N THR A 225 -11.83 -24.97 -13.29
CA THR A 225 -13.28 -24.75 -13.34
C THR A 225 -13.60 -23.99 -14.62
N GLU A 226 -14.47 -24.56 -15.44
CA GLU A 226 -14.96 -23.90 -16.66
C GLU A 226 -16.09 -22.92 -16.30
N PHE A 227 -16.15 -21.79 -16.99
CA PHE A 227 -17.19 -20.78 -16.82
C PHE A 227 -17.49 -20.09 -18.16
N ALA A 228 -18.51 -19.23 -18.22
CA ALA A 228 -19.06 -18.73 -19.47
C ALA A 228 -18.06 -18.01 -20.40
N TRP A 229 -16.97 -17.46 -19.85
CA TRP A 229 -15.96 -16.70 -20.60
C TRP A 229 -14.65 -17.46 -20.83
N GLY A 230 -14.57 -18.73 -20.41
CA GLY A 230 -13.38 -19.58 -20.55
C GLY A 230 -13.16 -20.47 -19.33
N LYS A 231 -11.94 -20.46 -18.78
CA LYS A 231 -11.53 -21.37 -17.70
C LYS A 231 -10.77 -20.65 -16.60
N VAL A 232 -11.02 -21.03 -15.36
CA VAL A 232 -10.24 -20.61 -14.20
C VAL A 232 -9.41 -21.79 -13.71
N ARG A 233 -8.09 -21.63 -13.72
CA ARG A 233 -7.14 -22.62 -13.22
C ARG A 233 -6.54 -22.14 -11.89
N GLU A 234 -6.79 -22.89 -10.83
CA GLU A 234 -6.06 -22.82 -9.57
C GLU A 234 -4.78 -23.64 -9.74
N ASN A 235 -3.67 -22.97 -10.09
CA ASN A 235 -2.41 -23.61 -10.45
C ASN A 235 -1.46 -23.60 -9.25
N LYS A 236 -1.20 -24.80 -8.71
CA LYS A 236 -0.32 -25.04 -7.57
C LYS A 236 1.15 -24.81 -7.91
N GLU A 237 1.60 -25.25 -9.08
CA GLU A 237 3.01 -25.21 -9.48
C GLU A 237 3.58 -23.78 -9.45
N ILE A 238 2.80 -22.82 -9.96
CA ILE A 238 3.16 -21.40 -9.94
C ILE A 238 2.53 -20.62 -8.77
N ASN A 239 1.72 -21.29 -7.94
CA ASN A 239 0.98 -20.70 -6.81
C ASN A 239 0.11 -19.50 -7.25
N ARG A 240 -0.67 -19.64 -8.32
CA ARG A 240 -1.53 -18.58 -8.90
C ARG A 240 -2.92 -19.10 -9.25
N ILE A 241 -3.92 -18.23 -9.11
CA ILE A 241 -5.22 -18.40 -9.78
C ILE A 241 -5.13 -17.69 -11.12
N GLN A 242 -5.45 -18.39 -12.20
CA GLN A 242 -5.34 -17.93 -13.59
C GLN A 242 -6.71 -17.97 -14.26
N PHE A 243 -7.13 -16.85 -14.81
CA PHE A 243 -8.27 -16.76 -15.72
C PHE A 243 -7.75 -16.83 -17.16
N LEU A 244 -8.13 -17.88 -17.86
CA LEU A 244 -7.92 -18.08 -19.28
C LEU A 244 -9.23 -17.76 -19.99
N PHE A 245 -9.23 -16.69 -20.78
CA PHE A 245 -10.38 -16.30 -21.58
C PHE A 245 -10.25 -16.91 -22.99
N ASP A 246 -11.35 -17.36 -23.58
CA ASP A 246 -11.33 -17.96 -24.92
C ASP A 246 -10.98 -16.92 -26.00
N GLU A 247 -11.50 -15.70 -25.83
CA GLU A 247 -11.17 -14.54 -26.67
C GLU A 247 -10.64 -13.38 -25.84
N LYS A 248 -10.04 -12.38 -26.50
CA LYS A 248 -9.56 -11.17 -25.83
C LYS A 248 -10.75 -10.42 -25.20
N PRO A 249 -10.83 -10.31 -23.86
CA PRO A 249 -11.93 -9.62 -23.21
C PRO A 249 -11.97 -8.14 -23.58
N ASN A 250 -13.17 -7.56 -23.59
CA ASN A 250 -13.40 -6.14 -23.89
C ASN A 250 -12.77 -5.22 -22.81
N ALA A 251 -12.85 -3.89 -22.99
CA ALA A 251 -12.23 -2.95 -22.04
C ALA A 251 -12.79 -3.09 -20.62
N ASP A 252 -14.10 -3.21 -20.49
CA ASP A 252 -14.80 -3.21 -19.20
C ASP A 252 -14.49 -4.46 -18.37
N VAL A 253 -14.46 -5.64 -19.01
CA VAL A 253 -14.05 -6.90 -18.38
C VAL A 253 -12.58 -6.83 -17.94
N ARG A 254 -11.69 -6.23 -18.74
CA ARG A 254 -10.28 -6.06 -18.34
C ARG A 254 -10.14 -5.14 -17.14
N ASP A 255 -10.97 -4.11 -17.02
CA ASP A 255 -10.95 -3.21 -15.88
C ASP A 255 -11.57 -3.84 -14.63
N LEU A 256 -12.62 -4.67 -14.78
CA LEU A 256 -13.12 -5.53 -13.71
C LEU A 256 -12.02 -6.46 -13.17
N MET A 257 -11.31 -7.17 -14.06
CA MET A 257 -10.20 -8.04 -13.64
C MET A 257 -9.12 -7.28 -12.87
N LYS A 258 -8.77 -6.06 -13.30
CA LYS A 258 -7.82 -5.19 -12.57
C LYS A 258 -8.35 -4.77 -11.21
N LYS A 259 -9.64 -4.41 -11.11
CA LYS A 259 -10.32 -4.02 -9.85
C LYS A 259 -10.34 -5.18 -8.86
N SER A 260 -10.60 -6.41 -9.33
CA SER A 260 -10.53 -7.65 -8.54
C SER A 260 -9.09 -8.09 -8.20
N GLY A 261 -8.07 -7.34 -8.64
CA GLY A 261 -6.67 -7.54 -8.30
C GLY A 261 -5.93 -8.54 -9.19
N PHE A 262 -6.54 -9.01 -10.29
CA PHE A 262 -5.88 -9.85 -11.27
C PHE A 262 -5.05 -9.00 -12.25
N ARG A 263 -3.88 -9.50 -12.62
CA ARG A 263 -2.97 -8.82 -13.55
C ARG A 263 -2.68 -9.72 -14.74
N TRP A 264 -2.70 -9.13 -15.93
CA TRP A 264 -2.36 -9.83 -17.17
C TRP A 264 -0.90 -10.30 -17.13
N ALA A 265 -0.68 -11.59 -17.41
CA ALA A 265 0.63 -12.20 -17.56
C ALA A 265 0.82 -12.66 -19.01
N PRO A 266 1.60 -11.92 -19.83
CA PRO A 266 1.81 -12.25 -21.23
C PRO A 266 2.45 -13.62 -21.46
N SER A 267 3.29 -14.10 -20.52
CA SER A 267 3.95 -15.40 -20.63
C SER A 267 2.99 -16.57 -20.53
N GLU A 268 1.90 -16.41 -19.78
CA GLU A 268 0.89 -17.44 -19.53
C GLU A 268 -0.38 -17.23 -20.37
N GLY A 269 -0.50 -16.08 -21.05
CA GLY A 269 -1.73 -15.70 -21.73
C GLY A 269 -2.95 -15.58 -20.80
N ALA A 270 -2.73 -15.31 -19.50
CA ALA A 270 -3.77 -15.38 -18.48
C ALA A 270 -3.80 -14.15 -17.57
N TRP A 271 -4.98 -13.84 -17.03
CA TRP A 271 -5.13 -12.90 -15.92
C TRP A 271 -4.89 -13.63 -14.61
N GLN A 272 -3.85 -13.26 -13.87
CA GLN A 272 -3.42 -14.03 -12.71
C GLN A 272 -3.14 -13.21 -11.45
N ARG A 273 -3.24 -13.89 -10.31
CA ARG A 273 -2.98 -13.37 -8.96
C ARG A 273 -2.47 -14.49 -8.06
N GLN A 274 -1.71 -14.15 -7.01
CA GLN A 274 -1.23 -15.12 -6.02
C GLN A 274 -2.39 -15.90 -5.38
N TRP A 275 -2.25 -17.23 -5.36
CA TRP A 275 -3.24 -18.10 -4.73
C TRP A 275 -3.23 -17.89 -3.22
N THR A 276 -4.26 -17.20 -2.75
CA THR A 276 -4.51 -16.87 -1.35
C THR A 276 -5.99 -17.07 -1.07
N GLY A 277 -6.41 -17.20 0.19
CA GLY A 277 -7.85 -17.32 0.52
C GLY A 277 -8.69 -16.17 -0.04
N SER A 278 -8.17 -14.94 0.03
CA SER A 278 -8.81 -13.77 -0.59
C SER A 278 -8.84 -13.86 -2.13
N ALA A 279 -7.88 -14.55 -2.76
CA ALA A 279 -7.87 -14.72 -4.21
C ALA A 279 -8.99 -15.65 -4.66
N ILE A 280 -9.27 -16.71 -3.90
CA ILE A 280 -10.39 -17.61 -4.16
C ILE A 280 -11.71 -16.85 -4.09
N TYR A 281 -11.89 -16.01 -3.07
CA TYR A 281 -13.07 -15.16 -2.94
C TYR A 281 -13.20 -14.18 -4.10
N ALA A 282 -12.14 -13.44 -4.41
CA ALA A 282 -12.13 -12.48 -5.52
C ALA A 282 -12.34 -13.14 -6.89
N ALA A 283 -11.86 -14.38 -7.07
CA ALA A 283 -12.12 -15.15 -8.28
C ALA A 283 -13.62 -15.46 -8.42
N ARG A 284 -14.27 -15.92 -7.34
CA ARG A 284 -15.72 -16.20 -7.33
C ARG A 284 -16.53 -14.94 -7.60
N GLU A 285 -16.20 -13.84 -6.94
CA GLU A 285 -16.85 -12.54 -7.15
C GLU A 285 -16.65 -12.04 -8.58
N ALA A 286 -15.45 -12.20 -9.16
CA ALA A 286 -15.20 -11.85 -10.55
C ALA A 286 -16.03 -12.71 -11.51
N ILE A 287 -16.14 -14.03 -11.29
CA ILE A 287 -16.99 -14.91 -12.11
C ILE A 287 -18.45 -14.45 -12.04
N GLN A 288 -18.98 -14.21 -10.83
CA GLN A 288 -20.35 -13.74 -10.65
C GLN A 288 -20.60 -12.40 -11.35
N ASN A 289 -19.70 -11.43 -11.19
CA ASN A 289 -19.83 -10.14 -11.83
C ASN A 289 -19.75 -10.23 -13.36
N LEU A 290 -18.93 -11.16 -13.88
CA LEU A 290 -18.89 -11.43 -15.31
C LEU A 290 -20.21 -12.04 -15.78
N GLU A 291 -20.76 -13.02 -15.08
CA GLU A 291 -22.04 -13.63 -15.46
C GLU A 291 -23.23 -12.67 -15.37
N GLU A 292 -23.26 -11.80 -14.36
CA GLU A 292 -24.38 -10.88 -14.09
C GLU A 292 -24.36 -9.64 -14.99
N TRP A 293 -23.20 -8.99 -15.15
CA TRP A 293 -23.10 -7.70 -15.82
C TRP A 293 -22.56 -7.79 -17.25
N TYR A 294 -21.93 -8.92 -17.58
CA TYR A 294 -21.32 -9.15 -18.89
C TYR A 294 -21.65 -10.58 -19.35
N PRO A 295 -22.90 -10.92 -19.65
CA PRO A 295 -23.22 -12.28 -20.10
C PRO A 295 -22.43 -12.62 -21.37
N ALA A 296 -21.74 -13.77 -21.39
CA ALA A 296 -21.07 -14.28 -22.58
C ALA A 296 -22.16 -14.53 -23.63
N SER A 297 -22.22 -13.67 -24.65
CA SER A 297 -23.32 -13.58 -25.60
C SER A 297 -23.77 -14.94 -26.16
N ARG A 298 -25.01 -15.36 -25.87
CA ARG A 298 -25.82 -16.08 -26.86
C ARG A 298 -26.36 -15.05 -27.85
N ASP A 299 -26.16 -15.32 -29.13
CA ASP A 299 -26.80 -14.69 -30.28
C ASP A 299 -26.55 -13.19 -30.48
N ARG A 300 -25.45 -12.86 -31.18
CA ARG A 300 -25.44 -11.62 -31.99
C ARG A 300 -26.40 -11.84 -33.16
N GLU A 301 -27.65 -11.39 -33.05
CA GLU A 301 -28.42 -11.07 -34.25
C GLU A 301 -27.70 -9.90 -34.92
N ALA A 302 -27.05 -10.18 -36.05
CA ALA A 302 -26.32 -9.18 -36.81
C ALA A 302 -27.26 -8.03 -37.17
N PRO A 303 -26.87 -6.75 -36.96
CA PRO A 303 -27.65 -5.66 -37.53
C PRO A 303 -27.70 -5.86 -39.05
N GLN A 304 -28.92 -6.01 -39.58
CA GLN A 304 -29.19 -6.11 -41.01
C GLN A 304 -28.44 -4.96 -41.75
N PRO A 305 -27.80 -5.23 -42.89
CA PRO A 305 -27.02 -4.21 -43.58
C PRO A 305 -27.95 -3.09 -44.07
N MET A 306 -27.71 -1.86 -43.61
CA MET A 306 -28.41 -0.69 -44.15
C MET A 306 -28.01 -0.47 -45.61
N PRO A 307 -28.96 -0.21 -46.53
CA PRO A 307 -28.63 0.15 -47.90
C PRO A 307 -28.02 1.55 -47.96
N ALA A 308 -27.06 1.73 -48.86
CA ALA A 308 -26.29 2.97 -49.03
C ALA A 308 -27.18 4.18 -49.39
N PRO A 309 -26.85 5.40 -48.92
CA PRO A 309 -27.58 6.60 -49.32
C PRO A 309 -26.98 7.20 -50.60
N ASP A 310 -27.80 7.36 -51.62
CA ASP A 310 -27.67 8.50 -52.54
C ASP A 310 -29.05 9.15 -52.71
N GLN A 311 -29.01 10.48 -52.80
CA GLN A 311 -30.06 11.42 -53.18
C GLN A 311 -31.03 11.91 -52.08
N SER A 312 -30.72 13.13 -51.60
CA SER A 312 -31.68 14.08 -51.05
C SER A 312 -32.80 14.37 -52.07
N PRO A 313 -34.04 14.61 -51.60
CA PRO A 313 -34.43 16.02 -51.39
C PRO A 313 -35.28 16.29 -50.14
N GLU A 314 -35.16 17.55 -49.72
CA GLU A 314 -35.95 18.41 -48.83
C GLU A 314 -37.21 17.86 -48.12
N HIS A 315 -37.20 17.93 -46.79
CA HIS A 315 -38.37 18.13 -45.93
C HIS A 315 -37.98 18.96 -44.68
N PRO A 316 -38.95 19.67 -44.05
CA PRO A 316 -38.74 20.96 -43.41
C PRO A 316 -38.07 20.88 -42.03
N ALA A 317 -37.59 22.05 -41.59
CA ALA A 317 -36.76 22.30 -40.42
C ALA A 317 -37.08 21.44 -39.17
N PRO A 318 -36.06 20.89 -38.48
CA PRO A 318 -36.26 20.23 -37.20
C PRO A 318 -36.65 21.26 -36.14
N SER A 319 -37.75 20.99 -35.44
CA SER A 319 -38.06 21.62 -34.16
C SER A 319 -36.89 21.43 -33.19
N PRO A 320 -36.47 22.48 -32.46
CA PRO A 320 -35.35 22.37 -31.53
C PRO A 320 -35.76 21.53 -30.33
N SER A 321 -35.14 20.36 -30.16
CA SER A 321 -35.12 19.67 -28.86
C SER A 321 -34.32 20.54 -27.90
N HIS A 322 -35.04 21.34 -27.12
CA HIS A 322 -34.48 22.21 -26.08
C HIS A 322 -34.04 21.31 -24.91
N ASP A 323 -32.74 21.01 -24.82
CA ASP A 323 -32.19 20.59 -23.53
C ASP A 323 -32.38 21.75 -22.54
N PRO A 324 -32.93 21.50 -21.33
CA PRO A 324 -33.18 22.58 -20.39
C PRO A 324 -31.86 23.24 -19.98
N ALA A 325 -31.88 24.57 -19.85
CA ALA A 325 -30.73 25.34 -19.39
C ALA A 325 -30.17 24.77 -18.06
N PRO A 326 -28.84 24.79 -17.85
CA PRO A 326 -28.24 24.21 -16.67
C PRO A 326 -28.72 24.92 -15.40
N VAL A 327 -29.15 24.13 -14.43
CA VAL A 327 -29.68 24.58 -13.15
C VAL A 327 -28.57 25.17 -12.27
N ALA A 328 -27.34 24.67 -12.41
CA ALA A 328 -26.16 25.18 -11.72
C ALA A 328 -24.89 24.96 -12.54
N THR A 329 -23.89 25.85 -12.38
CA THR A 329 -22.56 25.72 -12.99
C THR A 329 -21.47 25.74 -11.90
N ILE A 330 -20.57 24.77 -11.91
CA ILE A 330 -19.52 24.57 -10.89
C ILE A 330 -18.14 24.53 -11.58
N ARG A 331 -17.04 24.94 -10.92
CA ARG A 331 -15.68 24.97 -11.52
C ARG A 331 -14.61 24.17 -10.75
N GLY A 332 -13.91 23.28 -11.46
CA GLY A 332 -12.80 22.39 -11.03
C GLY A 332 -11.45 23.07 -10.77
N ARG A 333 -10.54 22.34 -10.09
CA ARG A 333 -9.13 22.70 -9.78
C ARG A 333 -8.26 22.85 -11.01
N ASP A 334 -8.63 22.18 -12.09
CA ASP A 334 -8.07 22.27 -13.44
C ASP A 334 -8.69 23.42 -14.27
N GLY A 335 -9.69 24.13 -13.72
CA GLY A 335 -10.40 25.22 -14.39
C GLY A 335 -11.63 24.76 -15.17
N THR A 336 -11.91 23.47 -15.21
CA THR A 336 -13.01 22.84 -15.95
C THR A 336 -14.38 23.24 -15.38
N ARG A 337 -15.35 23.55 -16.25
CA ARG A 337 -16.72 23.88 -15.84
C ARG A 337 -17.62 22.66 -15.95
N TYR A 338 -18.48 22.49 -14.95
CA TYR A 338 -19.49 21.43 -14.85
C TYR A 338 -20.88 22.06 -14.90
N ALA A 339 -21.75 21.54 -15.75
CA ALA A 339 -23.14 21.94 -15.89
C ALA A 339 -24.04 20.84 -15.34
N LEU A 340 -24.91 21.17 -14.38
CA LEU A 340 -25.89 20.23 -13.83
C LEU A 340 -27.24 20.49 -14.50
N SER A 341 -27.79 19.49 -15.19
CA SER A 341 -29.14 19.49 -15.76
C SER A 341 -29.98 18.41 -15.10
N LEU A 342 -31.29 18.66 -15.02
CA LEU A 342 -32.26 17.72 -14.49
C LEU A 342 -33.19 17.31 -15.63
N ARG A 343 -33.49 16.01 -15.72
CA ARG A 343 -34.47 15.51 -16.66
C ARG A 343 -35.40 14.54 -15.92
N GLU A 344 -36.69 14.72 -16.13
CA GLU A 344 -37.69 13.76 -15.69
C GLU A 344 -37.84 12.69 -16.77
N LYS A 345 -37.61 11.43 -16.40
CA LYS A 345 -37.78 10.29 -17.31
C LYS A 345 -38.48 9.19 -16.52
N ASP A 346 -39.61 8.72 -17.05
CA ASP A 346 -40.38 7.62 -16.47
C ASP A 346 -40.80 7.82 -15.00
N GLY A 347 -41.11 9.06 -14.59
CA GLY A 347 -41.56 9.41 -13.24
C GLY A 347 -40.43 9.53 -12.20
N GLU A 348 -39.17 9.37 -12.59
CA GLU A 348 -37.99 9.60 -11.76
C GLU A 348 -37.24 10.87 -12.21
N VAL A 349 -36.79 11.66 -11.24
CA VAL A 349 -35.94 12.83 -11.50
C VAL A 349 -34.49 12.37 -11.60
N LEU A 350 -33.92 12.44 -12.80
CA LEU A 350 -32.52 12.13 -13.08
C LEU A 350 -31.69 13.42 -13.02
N ALA A 351 -30.58 13.37 -12.28
CA ALA A 351 -29.58 14.44 -12.30
C ALA A 351 -28.44 14.07 -13.24
N LYS A 352 -28.17 14.93 -14.21
CA LYS A 352 -27.12 14.79 -15.22
C LYS A 352 -26.05 15.85 -14.99
N LEU A 353 -24.81 15.42 -14.80
CA LEU A 353 -23.64 16.29 -14.67
C LEU A 353 -22.82 16.21 -15.97
N GLU A 354 -22.70 17.32 -16.68
CA GLU A 354 -21.95 17.43 -17.93
C GLU A 354 -20.65 18.23 -17.73
N ILE A 355 -19.54 17.70 -18.23
CA ILE A 355 -18.24 18.38 -18.25
C ILE A 355 -18.11 19.13 -19.58
N ALA A 356 -17.55 20.34 -19.58
CA ALA A 356 -17.18 21.06 -20.80
C ALA A 356 -16.12 20.26 -21.59
N GLY A 357 -16.60 19.34 -22.44
CA GLY A 357 -15.80 18.28 -23.08
C GLY A 357 -16.58 17.00 -23.42
N GLY A 358 -17.82 16.84 -22.93
CA GLY A 358 -18.77 15.82 -23.41
C GLY A 358 -18.89 14.56 -22.56
N GLU A 359 -18.14 14.41 -21.46
CA GLU A 359 -18.38 13.34 -20.49
C GLU A 359 -19.61 13.69 -19.63
N THR A 360 -20.57 12.76 -19.59
CA THR A 360 -21.85 12.91 -18.90
C THR A 360 -22.03 11.81 -17.87
N ALA A 361 -22.27 12.17 -16.61
CA ALA A 361 -22.64 11.24 -15.55
C ALA A 361 -24.11 11.45 -15.16
N GLU A 362 -24.91 10.38 -15.18
CA GLU A 362 -26.33 10.40 -14.82
C GLU A 362 -26.58 9.51 -13.60
N ALA A 363 -27.36 9.99 -12.64
CA ALA A 363 -27.78 9.19 -11.49
C ALA A 363 -29.27 9.43 -11.15
N PRO A 364 -30.04 8.36 -10.86
CA PRO A 364 -31.41 8.49 -10.37
C PRO A 364 -31.43 8.97 -8.91
N LEU A 365 -32.32 9.91 -8.59
CA LEU A 365 -32.53 10.39 -7.22
C LEU A 365 -33.69 9.60 -6.58
N GLN A 366 -33.44 8.86 -5.49
CA GLN A 366 -34.47 8.10 -4.76
C GLN A 366 -34.72 8.69 -3.37
N PRO A 367 -35.97 8.67 -2.87
CA PRO A 367 -36.29 9.11 -1.51
C PRO A 367 -35.85 8.05 -0.48
N PHE A 368 -34.85 8.38 0.33
CA PHE A 368 -34.47 7.57 1.49
C PHE A 368 -34.75 8.34 2.80
N ARG A 369 -34.83 7.63 3.94
CA ARG A 369 -35.17 8.21 5.26
C ARG A 369 -33.98 8.83 6.00
N SER A 370 -34.17 10.11 6.37
CA SER A 370 -33.58 10.89 7.46
C SER A 370 -32.09 11.28 7.46
N ALA A 371 -31.84 12.58 7.41
CA ALA A 371 -31.01 13.34 8.36
C ALA A 371 -31.45 14.82 8.42
N LYS A 372 -31.14 15.51 9.53
CA LYS A 372 -31.55 16.90 9.82
C LYS A 372 -31.01 17.94 8.82
N ILE A 373 -31.72 19.07 8.76
CA ILE A 373 -31.48 20.28 7.95
C ILE A 373 -29.97 20.64 7.88
N PRO A 374 -29.42 20.95 6.70
CA PRO A 374 -27.99 21.17 6.51
C PRO A 374 -27.50 22.50 7.10
N ASP A 375 -26.23 22.46 7.52
CA ASP A 375 -25.40 23.61 7.90
C ASP A 375 -25.24 24.56 6.69
N THR A 376 -25.80 25.76 6.78
CA THR A 376 -25.99 26.68 5.64
C THR A 376 -24.68 27.20 5.02
N GLU A 377 -23.58 27.10 5.77
CA GLU A 377 -22.25 27.57 5.35
C GLU A 377 -21.61 26.73 4.23
N LYS A 378 -22.16 25.55 3.89
CA LYS A 378 -21.57 24.60 2.91
C LYS A 378 -22.46 24.33 1.68
N LEU A 379 -23.50 25.13 1.48
CA LEU A 379 -24.43 25.01 0.36
C LEU A 379 -23.88 25.72 -0.89
N ALA A 380 -23.92 25.05 -2.05
CA ALA A 380 -23.40 25.59 -3.30
C ALA A 380 -24.50 26.19 -4.20
N ALA A 381 -25.70 25.60 -4.20
CA ALA A 381 -26.87 26.14 -4.91
C ALA A 381 -28.17 25.61 -4.31
N ARG A 382 -29.26 26.39 -4.42
CA ARG A 382 -30.63 26.01 -4.07
C ARG A 382 -31.56 26.45 -5.20
N MET A 383 -32.51 25.59 -5.59
CA MET A 383 -33.53 25.92 -6.58
C MET A 383 -34.89 25.34 -6.18
N GLU A 384 -35.97 26.07 -6.41
CA GLU A 384 -37.33 25.55 -6.30
C GLU A 384 -37.78 24.98 -7.65
N LEU A 385 -38.27 23.75 -7.62
CA LEU A 385 -38.83 23.03 -8.76
C LEU A 385 -40.31 23.44 -8.93
N SER A 386 -40.83 23.29 -10.15
CA SER A 386 -42.21 23.66 -10.50
C SER A 386 -43.30 22.90 -9.74
N ASP A 387 -42.95 21.80 -9.09
CA ASP A 387 -43.81 20.96 -8.26
C ASP A 387 -43.75 21.31 -6.76
N GLY A 388 -43.08 22.42 -6.41
CA GLY A 388 -42.94 22.90 -5.03
C GLY A 388 -41.83 22.22 -4.22
N ARG A 389 -41.06 21.30 -4.82
CA ARG A 389 -39.89 20.68 -4.18
C ARG A 389 -38.67 21.61 -4.27
N THR A 390 -37.78 21.56 -3.28
CA THR A 390 -36.56 22.37 -3.27
C THR A 390 -35.33 21.48 -3.52
N LEU A 391 -34.57 21.70 -4.60
CA LEU A 391 -33.27 21.07 -4.78
C LEU A 391 -32.19 21.85 -4.02
N ALA A 392 -31.32 21.14 -3.30
CA ALA A 392 -30.13 21.70 -2.71
C ALA A 392 -28.88 20.94 -3.17
N VAL A 393 -27.85 21.68 -3.57
CA VAL A 393 -26.55 21.12 -3.95
C VAL A 393 -25.54 21.56 -2.91
N ARG A 394 -24.77 20.62 -2.36
CA ARG A 394 -23.68 20.93 -1.43
C ARG A 394 -22.34 20.41 -1.94
N LEU A 395 -21.29 21.05 -1.47
CA LEU A 395 -19.94 20.52 -1.61
C LEU A 395 -19.56 19.83 -0.31
N SER A 396 -19.11 18.58 -0.40
CA SER A 396 -18.76 17.77 0.76
C SER A 396 -17.41 18.24 1.34
N PRO A 397 -17.27 18.43 2.67
CA PRO A 397 -16.01 18.78 3.30
C PRO A 397 -15.09 17.54 3.33
N GLY A 398 -14.43 17.29 2.22
CA GLY A 398 -13.53 16.16 1.99
C GLY A 398 -12.92 16.23 0.60
N ASN A 399 -11.88 15.44 0.34
CA ASN A 399 -11.07 15.53 -0.89
C ASN A 399 -11.78 14.98 -2.16
N SER A 400 -13.10 14.80 -2.18
CA SER A 400 -13.81 14.09 -3.27
C SER A 400 -15.34 14.28 -3.28
N GLY A 401 -15.86 15.10 -4.21
CA GLY A 401 -17.22 14.94 -4.78
C GLY A 401 -18.19 16.13 -4.70
N VAL A 402 -19.12 16.20 -5.68
CA VAL A 402 -20.36 16.98 -5.62
C VAL A 402 -21.47 16.06 -5.10
N GLU A 403 -22.21 16.51 -4.10
CA GLU A 403 -23.39 15.83 -3.59
C GLU A 403 -24.60 16.71 -3.90
N ALA A 404 -25.62 16.15 -4.55
CA ALA A 404 -26.88 16.86 -4.78
C ALA A 404 -28.03 16.04 -4.22
N ASP A 405 -29.07 16.75 -3.80
CA ASP A 405 -30.21 16.14 -3.15
C ASP A 405 -31.47 17.00 -3.30
N LEU A 406 -32.63 16.36 -3.17
CA LEU A 406 -33.94 16.91 -3.51
C LEU A 406 -34.87 16.86 -2.29
N LEU A 407 -35.31 18.02 -1.82
CA LEU A 407 -36.20 18.17 -0.66
C LEU A 407 -37.65 17.93 -1.08
N SER A 408 -38.27 16.91 -0.48
CA SER A 408 -39.72 16.74 -0.45
C SER A 408 -40.37 17.79 0.47
N ALA A 409 -41.62 18.19 0.17
CA ALA A 409 -42.42 19.11 0.99
C ALA A 409 -42.54 18.71 2.48
N GLU A 410 -42.22 17.45 2.83
CA GLU A 410 -42.27 16.90 4.19
C GLU A 410 -40.94 16.98 4.98
N GLY A 411 -39.91 17.68 4.46
CA GLY A 411 -38.90 18.30 5.32
C GLY A 411 -37.70 17.45 5.78
N THR A 412 -37.16 16.54 4.96
CA THR A 412 -35.86 15.88 5.24
C THR A 412 -34.98 15.74 4.00
N PHE A 413 -33.65 15.84 4.18
CA PHE A 413 -32.62 15.65 3.15
C PHE A 413 -31.89 14.31 3.35
N ASN A 414 -31.53 13.64 2.25
CA ASN A 414 -30.59 12.52 2.18
C ASN A 414 -29.65 12.57 0.95
N TRP A 415 -28.39 12.90 1.23
CA TRP A 415 -27.39 13.22 0.20
C TRP A 415 -26.94 12.02 -0.64
N LYS A 416 -27.00 12.15 -1.97
CA LYS A 416 -26.41 11.20 -2.93
C LYS A 416 -25.19 11.81 -3.62
N ARG A 417 -24.09 11.05 -3.68
CA ARG A 417 -22.85 11.46 -4.34
C ARG A 417 -22.96 11.24 -5.85
N LEU A 418 -22.70 12.30 -6.63
CA LEU A 418 -22.88 12.30 -8.08
C LEU A 418 -21.59 12.03 -8.86
N ASN A 419 -20.43 11.92 -8.22
CA ASN A 419 -19.18 11.64 -8.93
C ASN A 419 -18.06 11.06 -8.04
N ASP A 420 -17.39 9.99 -8.48
CA ASP A 420 -16.10 9.49 -7.93
C ASP A 420 -14.91 9.91 -8.84
N ALA A 421 -14.92 11.21 -9.18
CA ALA A 421 -13.87 12.12 -9.68
C ALA A 421 -13.43 12.08 -11.16
N PRO A 422 -13.63 13.22 -11.86
CA PRO A 422 -12.48 13.97 -12.38
C PRO A 422 -12.50 15.46 -11.97
N GLY A 423 -11.37 15.99 -11.51
CA GLY A 423 -11.13 17.42 -11.21
C GLY A 423 -11.54 17.86 -9.80
N LYS A 424 -10.57 17.98 -8.86
CA LYS A 424 -10.81 18.42 -7.47
C LYS A 424 -11.54 19.77 -7.45
N LEU A 425 -12.62 19.96 -6.70
CA LEU A 425 -13.31 21.26 -6.60
C LEU A 425 -12.78 22.05 -5.40
N ARG A 426 -12.75 23.40 -5.46
CA ARG A 426 -12.34 24.22 -4.31
C ARG A 426 -13.51 24.49 -3.36
N ALA A 427 -13.22 24.50 -2.06
CA ALA A 427 -14.05 25.08 -1.02
C ALA A 427 -13.32 26.32 -0.49
N ASP A 428 -13.39 27.44 -1.21
CA ASP A 428 -12.80 28.69 -0.75
C ASP A 428 -13.95 29.62 -0.30
N GLY A 429 -13.91 30.00 0.98
CA GLY A 429 -15.02 30.60 1.71
C GLY A 429 -15.46 31.99 1.21
N VAL A 430 -16.74 32.29 1.49
CA VAL A 430 -17.52 33.55 1.66
C VAL A 430 -17.23 34.79 0.79
N ASN A 431 -16.07 34.94 0.15
CA ASN A 431 -15.66 36.16 -0.58
C ASN A 431 -15.31 35.93 -2.05
N SER A 432 -15.68 34.78 -2.65
CA SER A 432 -15.54 34.57 -4.09
C SER A 432 -16.57 35.39 -4.88
N PRO A 433 -16.27 35.81 -6.14
CA PRO A 433 -17.23 36.48 -7.01
C PRO A 433 -18.51 35.67 -7.23
N GLU A 434 -18.40 34.33 -7.23
CA GLU A 434 -19.54 33.42 -7.36
C GLU A 434 -20.43 33.41 -6.11
N ALA A 435 -19.87 33.48 -4.90
CA ALA A 435 -20.65 33.57 -3.66
C ALA A 435 -21.50 34.87 -3.59
N LYS A 436 -20.97 35.97 -4.12
CA LYS A 436 -21.70 37.25 -4.22
C LYS A 436 -22.85 37.20 -5.22
N TRP A 437 -22.64 36.53 -6.36
CA TRP A 437 -23.66 36.31 -7.37
C TRP A 437 -24.80 35.39 -6.87
N VAL A 438 -24.47 34.37 -6.07
CA VAL A 438 -25.46 33.48 -5.46
C VAL A 438 -26.25 34.18 -4.35
N ALA A 439 -25.61 35.00 -3.51
CA ALA A 439 -26.29 35.76 -2.46
C ALA A 439 -27.28 36.81 -3.02
N GLU A 440 -26.91 37.47 -4.12
CA GLU A 440 -27.77 38.43 -4.85
C GLU A 440 -29.03 37.77 -5.42
N ARG A 441 -28.91 36.53 -5.88
CA ARG A 441 -30.02 35.77 -6.49
C ARG A 441 -30.90 35.06 -5.48
N LEU A 442 -30.39 34.80 -4.28
CA LEU A 442 -31.12 34.19 -3.14
C LEU A 442 -31.69 35.24 -2.17
N GLY A 443 -31.40 36.53 -2.35
CA GLY A 443 -31.96 37.62 -1.55
C GLY A 443 -31.44 37.70 -0.10
N VAL A 444 -30.23 37.19 0.18
CA VAL A 444 -29.66 37.16 1.54
C VAL A 444 -28.49 38.14 1.66
N ASP A 445 -28.51 39.01 2.67
CA ASP A 445 -27.48 40.03 2.89
C ASP A 445 -26.18 39.43 3.46
N VAL A 446 -25.10 39.50 2.67
CA VAL A 446 -23.77 38.92 2.95
C VAL A 446 -23.16 39.48 4.24
N LYS A 447 -23.58 40.66 4.72
CA LYS A 447 -23.07 41.25 5.96
C LYS A 447 -23.55 40.55 7.24
N VAL A 448 -24.62 39.76 7.19
CA VAL A 448 -25.13 39.02 8.36
C VAL A 448 -24.21 37.82 8.71
N MET A 449 -23.33 37.39 7.79
CA MET A 449 -22.40 36.27 7.99
C MET A 449 -21.13 36.62 8.79
N GLN A 450 -20.98 37.86 9.27
CA GLN A 450 -19.87 38.24 10.15
C GLN A 450 -20.35 38.33 11.61
N ARG A 451 -20.46 37.20 12.31
CA ARG A 451 -20.52 37.19 13.79
C ARG A 451 -19.59 36.11 14.37
N PRO A 452 -18.62 36.46 15.23
CA PRO A 452 -17.58 35.55 15.71
C PRO A 452 -17.96 34.77 16.99
N GLU A 453 -19.22 34.37 17.18
CA GLU A 453 -19.68 33.83 18.48
C GLU A 453 -20.02 32.33 18.53
N LEU A 454 -19.65 31.53 17.51
CA LEU A 454 -19.81 30.07 17.54
C LEU A 454 -18.49 29.29 17.59
N ALA A 455 -17.46 29.84 18.24
CA ALA A 455 -16.19 29.16 18.50
C ALA A 455 -16.16 28.39 19.84
N ALA A 456 -17.30 28.11 20.47
CA ALA A 456 -17.35 27.41 21.76
C ALA A 456 -18.18 26.12 21.68
N GLY A 457 -17.47 24.98 21.70
CA GLY A 457 -17.97 23.75 22.31
C GLY A 457 -18.29 22.59 21.37
N VAL A 458 -17.28 21.75 21.06
CA VAL A 458 -17.44 20.29 21.06
C VAL A 458 -16.13 19.68 21.56
N GLY A 459 -16.21 18.94 22.67
CA GLY A 459 -15.07 18.37 23.40
C GLY A 459 -14.27 17.34 22.60
N GLY A 460 -12.95 17.51 22.59
CA GLY A 460 -12.01 16.54 22.05
C GLY A 460 -11.84 15.34 22.98
N TYR A 461 -11.94 14.14 22.38
CA TYR A 461 -11.58 12.85 22.96
C TYR A 461 -10.15 12.90 23.53
N ARG A 462 -9.97 12.53 24.80
CA ARG A 462 -8.66 12.49 25.48
C ARG A 462 -8.13 11.05 25.46
N ALA A 463 -7.10 10.77 24.68
CA ALA A 463 -6.36 9.51 24.76
C ALA A 463 -5.37 9.57 25.95
N PRO A 464 -5.13 8.46 26.67
CA PRO A 464 -4.22 8.45 27.82
C PRO A 464 -2.76 8.48 27.33
N GLU A 465 -2.04 9.56 27.65
CA GLU A 465 -0.60 9.66 27.41
C GLU A 465 0.20 8.93 28.50
N LYS A 466 1.20 8.19 28.02
CA LYS A 466 2.21 7.49 28.80
C LYS A 466 3.05 8.49 29.59
N THR A 467 3.24 8.16 30.85
CA THR A 467 4.17 8.78 31.80
C THR A 467 5.56 8.94 31.18
N ARG A 468 6.03 10.18 31.10
CA ARG A 468 7.45 10.51 30.93
C ARG A 468 7.82 11.58 31.96
N GLU A 469 7.67 11.22 33.23
CA GLU A 469 8.37 11.92 34.30
C GLU A 469 9.84 11.49 34.29
N GLN A 470 10.72 12.48 34.24
CA GLN A 470 12.15 12.52 34.55
C GLN A 470 13.00 13.07 33.40
N ALA A 471 12.85 14.37 33.18
CA ALA A 471 13.93 15.25 32.72
C ALA A 471 13.56 16.72 32.98
N ARG A 472 13.64 17.17 34.24
CA ARG A 472 14.08 18.52 34.65
C ARG A 472 13.95 18.70 36.16
N GLY A 473 15.08 18.55 36.84
CA GLY A 473 15.25 18.86 38.25
C GLY A 473 16.75 18.91 38.54
N MET A 474 17.47 19.86 37.93
CA MET A 474 18.79 20.30 38.36
C MET A 474 19.11 21.62 37.66
N ASP A 475 18.61 22.68 38.29
CA ASP A 475 19.31 23.96 38.32
C ASP A 475 19.09 24.51 39.73
N ARG A 476 19.89 23.96 40.66
CA ARG A 476 20.34 24.50 41.96
C ARG A 476 21.11 23.43 42.73
#